data_AF-A0A358MPJ7-F1
#
_entry.id   AF-A0A358MPJ7-F1
#
_cell.length_a   1.000
_cell.length_b   1.000
_cell.length_c   1.000
_cell.angle_alpha   90.00
_cell.angle_beta   90.00
_cell.angle_gamma   90.00
#
_symmetry.space_group_name_H-M   'P 1'
#
loop_
_entity.id
_entity.type
_entity.pdbx_description
1 polymer ?
#
loop_
_entity_poly.entity_id
_entity_poly.type
_entity_poly.pdbx_seq_one_letter_code
_entity_poly.pdbx_strand_id
1 'polypeptide(L)'
;MPLTKKERQEETKPSVADFLREAPKPTQEIGAQKESELSWPVETGARPTTETTQPKPAAVSPTPVSIPRPTKNPHLVEVENILSAGLEDAYKELPPELKIKFKLEGERVSNLVWQMVETAKIQVQKIVDLIRNWLKTIPHVNHFFLEQETKIKTDKIILFAKKHKEE
;
A
#
# COMPACT_ATOMS: atom_id res chain seq x y z
N MET A 1 -38.23 -22.47 -39.73
CA MET A 1 -37.06 -21.85 -40.43
C MET A 1 -37.58 -21.10 -41.66
N PRO A 2 -36.91 -20.07 -42.19
CA PRO A 2 -36.66 -18.69 -41.68
C PRO A 2 -37.11 -17.62 -42.75
N LEU A 3 -37.24 -16.31 -42.50
CA LEU A 3 -36.27 -15.21 -42.79
C LEU A 3 -37.08 -13.87 -42.79
N THR A 4 -36.85 -12.97 -41.83
CA THR A 4 -36.13 -11.65 -41.93
C THR A 4 -36.83 -10.49 -42.67
N LYS A 5 -37.04 -9.38 -41.94
CA LYS A 5 -36.50 -7.99 -42.14
C LYS A 5 -37.25 -7.02 -41.20
N LYS A 6 -36.61 -6.33 -40.22
CA LYS A 6 -35.81 -5.07 -40.32
C LYS A 6 -36.69 -3.92 -40.85
N GLU A 7 -36.85 -2.78 -40.19
CA GLU A 7 -35.78 -1.83 -39.88
C GLU A 7 -36.30 -0.74 -38.91
N ARG A 8 -35.44 -0.34 -37.98
CA ARG A 8 -35.63 0.69 -36.95
C ARG A 8 -34.76 1.89 -37.33
N GLN A 9 -35.38 3.07 -37.46
CA GLN A 9 -34.74 4.38 -37.61
C GLN A 9 -33.69 4.57 -36.50
N GLU A 10 -32.40 4.75 -36.81
CA GLU A 10 -31.70 6.00 -37.18
C GLU A 10 -31.78 7.08 -36.10
N GLU A 11 -30.65 7.38 -35.43
CA GLU A 11 -29.92 8.65 -35.58
C GLU A 11 -28.78 8.81 -34.54
N THR A 12 -27.57 9.00 -35.08
CA THR A 12 -26.38 9.77 -34.60
C THR A 12 -25.58 9.43 -33.33
N LYS A 13 -24.29 9.08 -33.56
CA LYS A 13 -23.02 9.73 -33.09
C LYS A 13 -21.88 8.69 -32.98
N PRO A 14 -20.59 9.08 -33.11
CA PRO A 14 -19.90 9.50 -34.33
C PRO A 14 -18.73 8.56 -34.70
N SER A 15 -18.21 8.83 -35.90
CA SER A 15 -17.08 8.27 -36.64
C SER A 15 -15.84 7.82 -35.84
N VAL A 16 -15.40 6.60 -36.14
CA VAL A 16 -14.20 5.89 -35.64
C VAL A 16 -12.95 6.13 -36.53
N ALA A 17 -12.72 7.37 -36.97
CA ALA A 17 -11.68 7.67 -37.96
C ALA A 17 -10.67 8.75 -37.54
N ASP A 18 -10.19 8.71 -36.30
CA ASP A 18 -9.03 9.52 -35.85
C ASP A 18 -8.00 8.66 -35.09
N PHE A 19 -7.82 7.43 -35.58
CA PHE A 19 -6.76 6.53 -35.16
C PHE A 19 -5.85 6.29 -36.37
N LEU A 20 -4.87 7.17 -36.59
CA LEU A 20 -3.48 6.83 -36.95
C LEU A 20 -2.62 8.06 -37.33
N ARG A 21 -1.43 8.13 -36.69
CA ARG A 21 -0.22 8.97 -36.91
C ARG A 21 -0.09 10.03 -35.82
N GLU A 22 0.92 9.99 -34.95
CA GLU A 22 2.32 9.88 -35.30
C GLU A 22 3.20 9.51 -34.09
N ALA A 23 4.16 8.62 -34.32
CA ALA A 23 5.37 8.39 -33.52
C ALA A 23 6.46 7.93 -34.51
N PRO A 24 7.78 7.97 -34.21
CA PRO A 24 8.54 8.74 -33.21
C PRO A 24 9.86 9.38 -33.80
N LYS A 25 10.69 9.97 -32.90
CA LYS A 25 12.18 10.21 -32.96
C LYS A 25 12.65 11.67 -33.23
N PRO A 26 13.92 12.03 -32.97
CA PRO A 26 14.77 11.89 -31.76
C PRO A 26 15.66 13.15 -31.47
N THR A 27 16.47 13.12 -30.38
CA THR A 27 17.78 13.84 -30.21
C THR A 27 17.76 15.36 -30.03
N GLN A 28 18.56 16.05 -29.20
CA GLN A 28 19.44 15.89 -28.03
C GLN A 28 19.83 17.34 -27.69
N GLU A 29 20.01 17.73 -26.42
CA GLU A 29 21.29 18.30 -25.98
C GLU A 29 21.40 18.20 -24.46
N ILE A 30 22.63 18.05 -24.02
CA ILE A 30 23.15 17.48 -22.79
C ILE A 30 23.59 18.63 -21.87
N GLY A 31 23.48 18.46 -20.55
CA GLY A 31 24.06 19.43 -19.61
C GLY A 31 23.94 19.05 -18.13
N ALA A 32 25.01 18.43 -17.62
CA ALA A 32 25.48 18.43 -16.22
C ALA A 32 24.61 17.74 -15.14
N GLN A 33 24.86 16.45 -14.84
CA GLN A 33 25.86 15.96 -13.84
C GLN A 33 25.56 16.34 -12.38
N LYS A 34 25.04 15.37 -11.59
CA LYS A 34 25.65 14.99 -10.30
C LYS A 34 25.24 13.58 -9.89
N GLU A 35 26.02 12.64 -10.41
CA GLU A 35 26.22 11.30 -9.87
C GLU A 35 26.86 11.45 -8.49
N SER A 36 26.24 10.86 -7.47
CA SER A 36 26.88 10.61 -6.19
C SER A 36 26.80 9.12 -5.95
N GLU A 37 27.74 8.45 -6.61
CA GLU A 37 28.28 7.18 -6.18
C GLU A 37 28.81 7.35 -4.75
N LEU A 38 28.25 6.62 -3.80
CA LEU A 38 28.99 6.23 -2.60
C LEU A 38 28.76 4.74 -2.41
N SER A 39 29.39 4.01 -3.33
CA SER A 39 29.78 2.62 -3.26
C SER A 39 30.72 2.46 -2.06
N TRP A 40 30.25 1.74 -1.04
CA TRP A 40 31.08 1.43 0.12
C TRP A 40 32.08 0.36 -0.30
N PRO A 41 33.39 0.51 -0.03
CA PRO A 41 34.39 -0.44 -0.45
C PRO A 41 34.23 -1.78 0.30
N VAL A 42 34.13 -2.85 -0.47
CA VAL A 42 34.37 -4.23 -0.05
C VAL A 42 35.77 -4.65 -0.52
N GLU A 43 36.38 -5.57 0.23
CA GLU A 43 37.65 -6.27 -0.02
C GLU A 43 38.95 -5.53 0.32
N THR A 44 40.02 -6.12 0.85
CA THR A 44 40.34 -7.47 1.35
C THR A 44 41.73 -7.37 1.99
N GLY A 45 41.94 -8.07 3.13
CA GLY A 45 43.22 -8.71 3.46
C GLY A 45 44.38 -7.86 4.00
N ALA A 46 44.76 -8.09 5.26
CA ALA A 46 46.09 -8.58 5.67
C ALA A 46 46.31 -8.37 7.18
N ARG A 47 46.78 -9.44 7.82
CA ARG A 47 47.11 -9.56 9.25
C ARG A 47 48.46 -8.87 9.56
N PRO A 48 48.67 -8.33 10.77
CA PRO A 48 49.59 -8.97 11.74
C PRO A 48 49.01 -8.90 13.18
N THR A 49 48.84 -9.98 13.97
CA THR A 49 49.84 -10.62 14.88
C THR A 49 50.70 -9.56 15.57
N THR A 50 50.55 -9.17 16.84
CA THR A 50 50.61 -9.86 18.16
C THR A 50 50.03 -8.89 19.22
N GLU A 51 49.34 -9.30 20.28
CA GLU A 51 49.96 -9.73 21.54
C GLU A 51 48.90 -10.31 22.51
N THR A 52 49.36 -11.31 23.26
CA THR A 52 48.74 -12.06 24.36
C THR A 52 47.96 -11.16 25.35
N THR A 53 46.77 -11.54 25.83
CA THR A 53 46.61 -12.37 27.03
C THR A 53 45.13 -12.75 27.19
N GLN A 54 44.83 -14.05 27.15
CA GLN A 54 43.63 -14.63 27.80
C GLN A 54 43.98 -14.85 29.28
N PRO A 55 43.06 -14.66 30.25
CA PRO A 55 41.95 -15.61 30.37
C PRO A 55 40.60 -15.05 30.88
N LYS A 56 39.55 -15.87 30.64
CA LYS A 56 38.20 -15.89 31.26
C LYS A 56 37.06 -15.26 30.44
N PRO A 57 36.25 -16.08 29.72
CA PRO A 57 34.99 -15.61 29.17
C PRO A 57 33.95 -15.55 30.30
N ALA A 58 33.74 -14.37 30.88
CA ALA A 58 32.42 -14.02 31.38
C ALA A 58 31.58 -13.66 30.15
N ALA A 59 30.64 -14.54 29.80
CA ALA A 59 29.69 -14.29 28.74
C ALA A 59 28.82 -13.07 29.12
N VAL A 60 29.18 -11.90 28.61
CA VAL A 60 28.29 -10.75 28.56
C VAL A 60 27.48 -10.84 27.28
N SER A 61 26.32 -11.48 27.38
CA SER A 61 25.33 -11.46 26.32
C SER A 61 24.99 -10.00 25.99
N PRO A 62 25.06 -9.55 24.72
CA PRO A 62 24.51 -8.25 24.38
C PRO A 62 23.00 -8.31 24.58
N THR A 63 22.49 -7.65 25.61
CA THR A 63 21.06 -7.38 25.73
C THR A 63 20.65 -6.53 24.52
N PRO A 64 19.67 -6.97 23.70
CA PRO A 64 19.19 -6.14 22.61
C PRO A 64 18.56 -4.89 23.22
N VAL A 65 19.13 -3.73 22.88
CA VAL A 65 18.57 -2.42 23.24
C VAL A 65 17.21 -2.33 22.55
N SER A 66 16.16 -2.58 23.31
CA SER A 66 14.78 -2.51 22.83
C SER A 66 14.43 -1.04 22.62
N ILE A 67 14.52 -0.58 21.37
CA ILE A 67 14.14 0.78 20.98
C ILE A 67 12.66 0.94 21.35
N PRO A 68 12.27 1.94 22.16
CA PRO A 68 10.87 2.15 22.50
C PRO A 68 10.10 2.45 21.22
N ARG A 69 9.22 1.54 20.83
CA ARG A 69 8.26 1.78 19.74
C ARG A 69 7.37 2.95 20.17
N PRO A 70 7.10 3.92 19.28
CA PRO A 70 6.20 5.01 19.60
C PRO A 70 4.88 4.44 20.11
N THR A 71 4.39 4.96 21.23
CA THR A 71 3.11 4.63 21.85
C THR A 71 1.99 5.04 20.91
N LYS A 72 1.71 4.19 19.93
CA LYS A 72 0.57 4.36 19.03
C LYS A 72 -0.71 4.23 19.83
N ASN A 73 -1.69 5.09 19.54
CA ASN A 73 -3.00 5.05 20.19
C ASN A 73 -3.59 3.64 20.01
N PRO A 74 -4.07 2.97 21.08
CA PRO A 74 -4.56 1.60 21.00
C PRO A 74 -5.74 1.47 20.02
N HIS A 75 -6.59 2.50 19.97
CA HIS A 75 -7.73 2.57 19.05
C HIS A 75 -7.31 2.70 17.57
N LEU A 76 -6.21 3.42 17.28
CA LEU A 76 -5.68 3.52 15.93
C LEU A 76 -5.15 2.14 15.46
N VAL A 77 -4.45 1.44 16.35
CA VAL A 77 -3.94 0.09 16.07
C VAL A 77 -5.09 -0.89 15.80
N GLU A 78 -6.21 -0.76 16.51
CA GLU A 78 -7.40 -1.57 16.23
C GLU A 78 -7.97 -1.28 14.83
N VAL A 79 -8.03 -0.01 14.41
CA VAL A 79 -8.45 0.35 13.04
C VAL A 79 -7.48 -0.22 11.99
N GLU A 80 -6.17 -0.13 12.22
CA GLU A 80 -5.15 -0.74 11.36
C GLU A 80 -5.33 -2.26 11.25
N ASN A 81 -5.64 -2.91 12.38
CA ASN A 81 -5.88 -4.34 12.44
C ASN A 81 -7.14 -4.73 11.65
N ILE A 82 -8.25 -3.99 11.81
CA ILE A 82 -9.48 -4.21 11.04
C ILE A 82 -9.24 -4.07 9.53
N LEU A 83 -8.46 -3.06 9.12
CA LEU A 83 -8.15 -2.80 7.72
C LEU A 83 -7.22 -3.86 7.12
N SER A 84 -6.21 -4.30 7.86
CA SER A 84 -5.24 -5.30 7.40
C SER A 84 -5.75 -6.75 7.46
N ALA A 85 -6.73 -7.05 8.32
CA ALA A 85 -7.31 -8.38 8.46
C ALA A 85 -7.85 -8.91 7.12
N GLY A 86 -7.46 -10.14 6.74
CA GLY A 86 -7.90 -10.80 5.51
C GLY A 86 -7.14 -10.40 4.24
N LEU A 87 -6.17 -9.48 4.34
CA LEU A 87 -5.35 -9.05 3.19
C LEU A 87 -3.97 -9.71 3.13
N GLU A 88 -3.66 -10.63 4.05
CA GLU A 88 -2.35 -11.28 4.14
C GLU A 88 -1.98 -12.06 2.87
N ASP A 89 -2.96 -12.71 2.25
CA ASP A 89 -2.75 -13.50 1.04
C ASP A 89 -2.45 -12.59 -0.16
N ALA A 90 -3.31 -11.60 -0.40
CA ALA A 90 -3.10 -10.56 -1.41
C ALA A 90 -1.77 -9.80 -1.18
N TYR A 91 -1.41 -9.54 0.08
CA TYR A 91 -0.14 -8.91 0.43
C TYR A 91 1.07 -9.79 0.10
N LYS A 92 0.99 -11.11 0.22
CA LYS A 92 2.10 -12.00 -0.17
C LYS A 92 2.37 -11.93 -1.66
N GLU A 93 1.30 -11.91 -2.46
CA GLU A 93 1.35 -11.87 -3.93
C GLU A 93 1.80 -10.51 -4.49
N LEU A 94 1.71 -9.43 -3.70
CA LEU A 94 2.14 -8.08 -4.12
C LEU A 94 3.67 -8.00 -4.39
N PRO A 95 4.10 -7.29 -5.45
CA PRO A 95 5.51 -6.98 -5.66
C PRO A 95 6.05 -6.01 -4.58
N PRO A 96 7.37 -6.02 -4.30
CA PRO A 96 7.96 -5.27 -3.20
C PRO A 96 7.73 -3.76 -3.27
N GLU A 97 7.70 -3.18 -4.47
CA GLU A 97 7.43 -1.76 -4.68
C GLU A 97 6.00 -1.38 -4.27
N LEU A 98 5.02 -2.21 -4.64
CA LEU A 98 3.63 -1.99 -4.27
C LEU A 98 3.37 -2.32 -2.81
N LYS A 99 4.10 -3.26 -2.20
CA LYS A 99 4.03 -3.53 -0.75
C LYS A 99 4.33 -2.28 0.07
N ILE A 100 5.37 -1.53 -0.30
CA ILE A 100 5.74 -0.28 0.39
C ILE A 100 4.61 0.75 0.26
N LYS A 101 4.12 0.96 -0.97
CA LYS A 101 3.01 1.89 -1.24
C LYS A 101 1.75 1.48 -0.49
N PHE A 102 1.40 0.20 -0.51
CA PHE A 102 0.24 -0.36 0.14
C PHE A 102 0.27 -0.14 1.66
N LYS A 103 1.42 -0.37 2.29
CA LYS A 103 1.60 -0.11 3.73
C LYS A 103 1.47 1.37 4.08
N LEU A 104 2.15 2.24 3.32
CA LEU A 104 2.09 3.68 3.55
C LEU A 104 0.65 4.20 3.41
N GLU A 105 -0.05 3.76 2.37
CA GLU A 105 -1.43 4.14 2.12
C GLU A 105 -2.38 3.56 3.17
N GLY A 106 -2.14 2.33 3.63
CA GLY A 106 -2.90 1.70 4.71
C GLY A 106 -2.79 2.48 6.02
N GLU A 107 -1.60 2.98 6.36
CA GLU A 107 -1.40 3.82 7.54
C GLU A 107 -2.15 5.15 7.42
N ARG A 108 -2.12 5.78 6.23
CA ARG A 108 -2.89 7.01 5.95
C ARG A 108 -4.39 6.81 6.05
N VAL A 109 -4.90 5.75 5.43
CA VAL A 109 -6.34 5.42 5.44
C VAL A 109 -6.80 5.10 6.86
N SER A 110 -6.00 4.35 7.63
CA SER A 110 -6.29 4.04 9.03
C SER A 110 -6.40 5.31 9.88
N ASN A 111 -5.46 6.25 9.69
CA ASN A 111 -5.47 7.53 10.40
C ASN A 111 -6.70 8.37 10.04
N LEU A 112 -7.04 8.45 8.74
CA LEU A 112 -8.19 9.23 8.28
C LEU A 112 -9.52 8.63 8.78
N VAL A 113 -9.64 7.30 8.76
CA VAL A 113 -10.79 6.59 9.34
C VAL A 113 -10.86 6.85 10.84
N TRP A 114 -9.75 6.75 11.56
CA TRP A 114 -9.69 7.04 13.00
C TRP A 114 -10.17 8.47 13.31
N GLN A 115 -9.68 9.47 12.57
CA GLN A 115 -10.12 10.86 12.72
C GLN A 115 -11.63 11.03 12.50
N MET A 116 -12.24 10.30 11.57
CA MET A 116 -13.69 10.32 11.36
C MET A 116 -14.47 9.67 12.51
N VAL A 117 -13.91 8.63 13.12
CA VAL A 117 -14.48 7.97 14.30
C VAL A 117 -14.38 8.88 15.53
N GLU A 118 -13.21 9.46 15.78
CA GLU A 118 -12.92 10.37 16.89
C GLU A 118 -13.83 11.62 16.85
N THR A 119 -14.05 12.18 15.66
CA THR A 119 -14.93 13.36 15.48
C THR A 119 -16.43 13.00 15.47
N ALA A 120 -16.79 11.72 15.64
CA ALA A 120 -18.14 11.18 15.55
C ALA A 120 -18.89 11.52 14.24
N LYS A 121 -18.17 11.96 13.20
CA LYS A 121 -18.71 12.30 11.87
C LYS A 121 -18.49 11.16 10.89
N ILE A 122 -19.11 10.02 11.19
CA ILE A 122 -18.99 8.82 10.36
C ILE A 122 -19.74 9.02 9.05
N GLN A 123 -19.00 9.32 7.99
CA GLN A 123 -19.53 9.35 6.63
C GLN A 123 -19.25 7.99 5.97
N VAL A 124 -20.21 7.07 6.06
CA VAL A 124 -20.07 5.70 5.55
C VAL A 124 -19.61 5.68 4.09
N GLN A 125 -20.18 6.53 3.24
CA GLN A 125 -19.77 6.63 1.83
C GLN A 125 -18.29 6.96 1.67
N LYS A 126 -17.76 7.91 2.45
CA LYS A 126 -16.33 8.25 2.39
C LYS A 126 -15.43 7.12 2.86
N ILE A 127 -15.84 6.38 3.89
CA ILE A 127 -15.07 5.24 4.40
C ILE A 127 -15.01 4.14 3.31
N VAL A 128 -16.15 3.86 2.67
CA VAL A 128 -16.24 2.93 1.54
C VAL A 128 -15.31 3.37 0.41
N ASP A 129 -15.36 4.64 0.00
CA ASP A 129 -14.50 5.16 -1.08
C ASP A 129 -13.01 5.09 -0.73
N LEU A 130 -12.62 5.43 0.50
CA LEU A 130 -11.24 5.37 0.98
C LEU A 130 -10.69 3.95 0.95
N ILE A 131 -11.43 3.00 1.52
CA ILE A 131 -11.03 1.59 1.58
C ILE A 131 -11.00 1.02 0.17
N ARG A 132 -12.01 1.30 -0.66
CA ARG A 132 -12.05 0.84 -2.05
C ARG A 132 -10.87 1.37 -2.87
N ASN A 133 -10.56 2.66 -2.77
CA ASN A 133 -9.41 3.23 -3.49
C ASN A 133 -8.08 2.69 -3.01
N TRP A 134 -7.95 2.42 -1.71
CA TRP A 134 -6.77 1.77 -1.17
C TRP A 134 -6.63 0.33 -1.68
N LEU A 135 -7.68 -0.48 -1.63
CA LEU A 135 -7.64 -1.86 -2.09
C LEU A 135 -7.39 -1.98 -3.61
N LYS A 136 -7.81 -0.99 -4.41
CA LYS A 136 -7.47 -0.92 -5.85
C LYS A 136 -5.97 -0.82 -6.15
N THR A 137 -5.13 -0.50 -5.16
CA THR A 137 -3.68 -0.51 -5.34
C THR A 137 -3.11 -1.91 -5.51
N ILE A 138 -3.87 -2.94 -5.12
CA ILE A 138 -3.50 -4.33 -5.30
C ILE A 138 -3.81 -4.75 -6.74
N PRO A 139 -2.81 -5.09 -7.56
CA PRO A 139 -3.06 -5.64 -8.90
C PRO A 139 -3.58 -7.07 -8.79
N HIS A 140 -4.34 -7.52 -9.79
CA HIS A 140 -4.89 -8.89 -9.91
C HIS A 140 -6.00 -9.32 -8.94
N VAL A 141 -6.52 -8.45 -8.08
CA VAL A 141 -7.70 -8.78 -7.26
C VAL A 141 -9.01 -8.61 -8.05
N ASN A 142 -9.94 -9.54 -7.84
CA ASN A 142 -11.25 -9.52 -8.48
C ASN A 142 -12.11 -8.36 -7.97
N HIS A 143 -12.97 -7.79 -8.82
CA HIS A 143 -13.87 -6.69 -8.44
C HIS A 143 -14.77 -7.07 -7.26
N PHE A 144 -15.29 -8.30 -7.26
CA PHE A 144 -16.12 -8.80 -6.16
C PHE A 144 -15.35 -8.89 -4.83
N PHE A 145 -14.06 -9.22 -4.87
CA PHE A 145 -13.22 -9.24 -3.67
C PHE A 145 -13.09 -7.82 -3.10
N LEU A 146 -12.77 -6.84 -3.94
CA LEU A 146 -12.67 -5.43 -3.53
C LEU A 146 -13.96 -4.95 -2.87
N GLU A 147 -15.11 -5.25 -3.46
CA GLU A 147 -16.42 -4.83 -2.95
C GLU A 147 -16.75 -5.50 -1.61
N GLN A 148 -16.54 -6.81 -1.50
CA GLN A 148 -16.81 -7.57 -0.28
C GLN A 148 -15.88 -7.15 0.86
N GLU A 149 -14.58 -7.03 0.60
CA GLU A 149 -13.60 -6.57 1.58
C GLU A 149 -13.91 -5.16 2.05
N THR A 150 -14.26 -4.26 1.12
CA THR A 150 -14.67 -2.89 1.47
C THR A 150 -15.89 -2.90 2.38
N LYS A 151 -16.91 -3.71 2.06
CA LYS A 151 -18.14 -3.82 2.84
C LYS A 151 -17.88 -4.39 4.23
N ILE A 152 -17.13 -5.50 4.33
CA ILE A 152 -16.78 -6.15 5.60
C ILE A 152 -15.98 -5.20 6.49
N LYS A 153 -14.97 -4.52 5.95
CA LYS A 153 -14.13 -3.58 6.72
C LYS A 153 -14.93 -2.37 7.17
N THR A 154 -15.76 -1.81 6.30
CA THR A 154 -16.64 -0.68 6.64
C THR A 154 -17.59 -1.05 7.77
N ASP A 155 -18.22 -2.22 7.70
CA ASP A 155 -19.15 -2.69 8.74
C ASP A 155 -18.46 -2.83 10.10
N LYS A 156 -17.27 -3.44 10.12
CA LYS A 156 -16.42 -3.55 11.32
C LYS A 156 -16.02 -2.18 11.89
N ILE A 157 -15.66 -1.23 11.03
CA ILE A 157 -15.31 0.14 11.43
C ILE A 157 -16.53 0.84 12.05
N ILE A 158 -17.72 0.70 11.45
CA ILE A 158 -18.95 1.28 12.01
C ILE A 158 -19.26 0.68 13.37
N LEU A 159 -19.12 -0.64 13.52
CA LEU A 159 -19.32 -1.32 14.80
C LEU A 159 -18.33 -0.84 15.86
N PHE A 160 -17.04 -0.76 15.51
CA PHE A 160 -16.00 -0.21 16.36
C PHE A 160 -16.32 1.22 16.80
N ALA A 161 -16.75 2.07 15.86
CA ALA A 161 -17.08 3.45 16.13
C ALA A 161 -18.34 3.62 17.00
N LYS A 162 -19.34 2.74 16.84
CA LYS A 162 -20.51 2.69 17.74
C LYS A 162 -20.09 2.37 19.17
N LYS A 163 -19.23 1.35 19.34
CA LYS A 163 -18.69 0.97 20.66
C LYS A 163 -17.88 2.12 21.28
N HIS A 164 -17.03 2.77 20.50
CA HIS A 164 -16.21 3.89 20.94
C HIS A 164 -17.02 5.15 21.30
N LYS A 165 -18.25 5.29 20.79
CA LYS A 165 -19.13 6.41 21.16
C LYS A 165 -19.90 6.16 22.47
N GLU A 166 -20.05 4.90 22.86
CA GLU A 166 -20.79 4.50 24.06
C GLU A 166 -19.89 4.43 25.31
N GLU A 167 -18.57 4.38 25.12
CA GLU A 167 -17.53 4.52 26.16
C GLU A 167 -17.22 6.00 26.44
#